data_AF-A0AAD8CL58-F1
#
_entry.id   AF-A0AAD8CL58-F1
#
_cell.length_a   1.000
_cell.length_b   1.000
_cell.length_c   1.000
_cell.angle_alpha   90.00
_cell.angle_beta   90.00
_cell.angle_gamma   90.00
#
_symmetry.space_group_name_H-M   'P 1'
#
loop_
_entity.id
_entity.type
_entity.pdbx_description
1 polymer ?
#
loop_
_entity_poly.entity_id
_entity_poly.type
_entity_poly.pdbx_seq_one_letter_code
_entity_poly.pdbx_strand_id
1 'polypeptide(L)'
;MKERKRVEKDELLAARIADVNREKELRLKAESVTRGQISPCSRRARESVELSRELTCASKALTEVRRAALQELLLLEHQQHSEELSRVGKAFYTQRI
;
A
#
# COMPACT_ATOMS: atom_id res chain seq x y z
N MET A 1 -14.45 59.76 -33.14
CA MET A 1 -13.74 58.86 -34.08
C MET A 1 -12.51 58.16 -33.47
N LYS A 2 -11.66 58.85 -32.69
CA LYS A 2 -10.43 58.24 -32.12
C LYS A 2 -10.71 57.22 -31.01
N GLU A 3 -11.75 57.43 -30.20
CA GLU A 3 -12.12 56.55 -29.09
C GLU A 3 -12.64 55.19 -29.57
N ARG A 4 -13.49 55.17 -30.60
CA ARG A 4 -13.97 53.91 -31.21
C ARG A 4 -12.82 53.02 -31.69
N LYS A 5 -11.80 53.62 -32.30
CA LYS A 5 -10.59 52.90 -32.74
C LYS A 5 -9.71 52.40 -31.59
N ARG A 6 -9.84 52.99 -30.39
CA ARG A 6 -9.15 52.48 -29.19
C ARG A 6 -9.92 51.29 -28.62
N VAL A 7 -11.23 51.44 -28.45
CA VAL A 7 -12.12 50.36 -28.00
C VAL A 7 -11.97 49.13 -28.89
N GLU A 8 -12.00 49.30 -30.22
CA GLU A 8 -11.80 48.20 -31.18
C GLU A 8 -10.45 47.49 -31.00
N LYS A 9 -9.38 48.24 -30.70
CA LYS A 9 -8.06 47.64 -30.43
C LYS A 9 -8.00 46.92 -29.09
N ASP A 10 -8.66 47.45 -28.08
CA ASP A 10 -8.75 46.85 -26.75
C ASP A 10 -9.56 45.54 -26.81
N GLU A 11 -10.63 45.50 -27.60
CA GLU A 11 -11.42 44.30 -27.88
C GLU A 11 -10.60 43.23 -28.62
N LEU A 12 -9.84 43.61 -29.64
CA LEU A 12 -8.93 42.70 -30.35
C LEU A 12 -7.84 42.14 -29.42
N LEU A 13 -7.30 42.97 -28.53
CA LEU A 13 -6.32 42.54 -27.54
C LEU A 13 -6.94 41.59 -26.51
N ALA A 14 -8.15 41.89 -26.03
CA ALA A 14 -8.88 41.03 -25.11
C ALA A 14 -9.20 39.66 -25.72
N ALA A 15 -9.64 39.62 -26.98
CA ALA A 15 -9.86 38.37 -27.72
C ALA A 15 -8.56 37.55 -27.81
N ARG A 16 -7.44 38.19 -28.15
CA ARG A 16 -6.13 37.53 -28.22
C ARG A 16 -5.68 36.97 -26.86
N ILE A 17 -5.92 37.70 -25.77
CA ILE A 17 -5.62 37.24 -24.42
C ILE A 17 -6.47 36.01 -24.07
N ALA A 18 -7.75 36.02 -24.42
CA ALA A 18 -8.65 34.90 -24.20
C ALA A 18 -8.18 33.63 -24.94
N ASP A 19 -7.75 33.77 -26.21
CA ASP A 19 -7.20 32.66 -26.99
C ASP A 19 -5.93 32.08 -26.37
N VAL A 20 -5.00 32.95 -25.96
CA VAL A 20 -3.76 32.53 -25.31
C VAL A 20 -4.04 31.81 -23.98
N ASN A 21 -5.00 32.31 -23.20
CA ASN A 21 -5.39 31.66 -21.95
C ASN A 21 -6.04 30.30 -22.21
N ARG A 22 -6.88 30.19 -23.24
CA ARG A 22 -7.47 28.92 -23.67
C ARG A 22 -6.39 27.90 -24.07
N GLU A 23 -5.39 28.32 -24.83
CA GLU A 23 -4.26 27.44 -25.19
C GLU A 23 -3.46 27.00 -23.96
N LYS A 24 -3.21 27.90 -23.01
CA LYS A 24 -2.53 27.57 -21.74
C LYS A 24 -3.31 26.53 -20.95
N GLU A 25 -4.62 26.70 -20.82
CA GLU A 25 -5.48 25.73 -20.14
C GLU A 25 -5.46 24.36 -20.82
N LEU A 26 -5.48 24.32 -22.15
CA LEU A 26 -5.38 23.07 -22.91
C LEU A 26 -4.04 22.38 -22.69
N ARG A 27 -2.93 23.14 -22.65
CA ARG A 27 -1.60 22.60 -22.35
C ARG A 27 -1.53 22.04 -20.92
N LEU A 28 -2.02 22.78 -19.93
CA LEU A 28 -2.08 22.32 -18.54
C LEU A 28 -2.91 21.04 -18.41
N LYS A 29 -4.05 20.96 -19.09
CA LYS A 29 -4.87 19.75 -19.14
C LYS A 29 -4.11 18.59 -19.77
N ALA A 30 -3.44 18.79 -20.92
CA ALA A 30 -2.64 17.76 -21.57
C ALA A 30 -1.47 17.26 -20.70
N GLU A 31 -0.77 18.17 -20.02
CA GLU A 31 0.29 17.82 -19.07
C GLU A 31 -0.23 17.03 -17.86
N SER A 32 -1.41 17.40 -17.34
CA SER A 32 -2.02 16.68 -16.22
C SER A 32 -2.43 15.25 -16.61
N VAL A 33 -2.97 15.08 -17.82
CA VAL A 33 -3.35 13.77 -18.37
C VAL A 33 -2.13 12.91 -18.61
N THR A 34 -1.07 13.45 -19.21
CA THR A 34 0.18 12.71 -19.42
C THR A 34 0.84 12.34 -18.09
N ARG A 35 0.91 13.23 -17.10
CA ARG A 35 1.40 12.88 -15.74
C ARG A 35 0.55 11.78 -15.08
N GLY A 36 -0.77 11.80 -15.27
CA GLY A 36 -1.67 10.74 -14.82
C GLY A 36 -1.44 9.41 -15.55
N GLN A 37 -1.17 9.45 -16.85
CA GLN A 37 -1.00 8.29 -17.73
C GLN A 37 0.45 7.75 -17.83
N ILE A 38 1.46 8.49 -17.37
CA ILE A 38 2.83 7.97 -17.15
C ILE A 38 2.86 7.02 -15.94
N SER A 39 1.82 7.08 -15.08
CA SER A 39 1.78 6.38 -13.80
C SER A 39 0.95 5.07 -13.69
N PRO A 40 0.36 4.44 -14.73
CA PRO A 40 -0.35 3.18 -14.53
C PRO A 40 0.63 2.01 -14.28
N CYS A 41 1.83 2.05 -14.86
CA CYS A 41 2.86 1.03 -14.61
C CYS A 41 3.48 1.18 -13.21
N SER A 42 3.74 2.42 -12.78
CA SER A 42 4.23 2.70 -11.42
C SER A 42 3.13 2.54 -10.36
N ARG A 43 1.86 2.78 -10.67
CA ARG A 43 0.74 2.48 -9.76
C ARG A 43 0.57 0.97 -9.56
N ARG A 44 0.58 0.17 -10.64
CA ARG A 44 0.60 -1.31 -10.53
C ARG A 44 1.81 -1.83 -9.75
N ALA A 45 2.98 -1.21 -9.94
CA ALA A 45 4.18 -1.56 -9.18
C ALA A 45 4.06 -1.19 -7.68
N ARG A 46 3.34 -0.12 -7.33
CA ARG A 46 3.05 0.23 -5.94
C ARG A 46 2.04 -0.74 -5.33
N GLU A 47 0.97 -1.04 -6.05
CA GLU A 47 -0.04 -2.03 -5.67
C GLU A 47 0.61 -3.41 -5.44
N SER A 48 1.53 -3.85 -6.30
CA SER A 48 2.24 -5.12 -6.11
C SER A 48 3.17 -5.12 -4.89
N VAL A 49 3.79 -3.99 -4.56
CA VAL A 49 4.61 -3.83 -3.35
C VAL A 49 3.73 -3.86 -2.09
N GLU A 50 2.57 -3.22 -2.12
CA GLU A 50 1.60 -3.24 -1.01
C GLU A 50 1.05 -4.65 -0.79
N LEU A 51 0.64 -5.35 -1.85
CA LEU A 51 0.21 -6.75 -1.78
C LEU A 51 1.31 -7.66 -1.24
N SER A 52 2.56 -7.44 -1.65
CA SER A 52 3.69 -8.20 -1.12
C SER A 52 3.85 -8.00 0.39
N ARG A 53 3.69 -6.77 0.88
CA ARG A 53 3.74 -6.47 2.32
C ARG A 53 2.60 -7.16 3.07
N GLU A 54 1.38 -7.07 2.56
CA GLU A 54 0.22 -7.75 3.14
C GLU A 54 0.42 -9.27 3.22
N LEU A 55 0.92 -9.88 2.15
CA LEU A 55 1.24 -11.31 2.13
C LEU A 55 2.30 -11.69 3.17
N THR A 56 3.32 -10.85 3.38
CA THR A 56 4.31 -11.12 4.43
C THR A 56 3.73 -11.01 5.83
N CYS A 57 2.84 -10.05 6.08
CA CYS A 57 2.15 -9.91 7.36
C CYS A 57 1.22 -11.10 7.62
N ALA A 58 0.44 -11.51 6.61
CA ALA A 58 -0.43 -12.68 6.69
C ALA A 58 0.36 -13.98 6.94
N SER A 59 1.50 -14.14 6.26
CA SER A 59 2.38 -15.30 6.46
C SER A 59 2.94 -15.37 7.87
N LYS A 60 3.37 -14.22 8.43
CA LYS A 60 3.83 -14.14 9.82
C LYS A 60 2.71 -14.50 10.80
N ALA A 61 1.51 -13.93 10.62
CA ALA A 61 0.37 -14.23 11.46
C ALA A 61 0.03 -15.74 11.42
N LEU A 62 0.03 -16.36 10.24
CA LEU A 62 -0.19 -17.79 10.09
C LEU A 62 0.86 -18.63 10.82
N THR A 63 2.15 -18.25 10.74
CA THR A 63 3.21 -18.97 11.46
C THR A 63 3.05 -18.88 12.97
N GLU A 64 2.65 -17.72 13.50
CA GLU A 64 2.42 -17.55 14.94
C GLU A 64 1.22 -18.37 15.43
N VAL A 65 0.12 -18.39 14.67
CA VAL A 65 -1.05 -19.24 14.98
C VAL A 65 -0.66 -20.72 14.99
N ARG A 66 0.12 -21.17 14.01
CA ARG A 66 0.61 -22.56 13.97
C ARG A 66 1.52 -22.89 15.14
N ARG A 67 2.41 -21.96 15.51
CA ARG A 67 3.30 -22.14 16.67
C ARG A 67 2.49 -22.25 17.97
N ALA A 68 1.50 -21.40 18.16
CA ALA A 68 0.63 -21.45 19.33
C ALA A 68 -0.14 -22.79 19.42
N ALA A 69 -0.73 -23.23 18.31
CA ALA A 69 -1.42 -24.52 18.25
C ALA A 69 -0.47 -25.71 18.52
N LEU A 70 0.75 -25.65 17.99
CA LEU A 70 1.76 -26.68 18.25
C LEU A 70 2.19 -26.68 19.73
N GLN A 71 2.38 -25.51 20.34
CA GLN A 71 2.72 -25.41 21.76
C GLN A 71 1.64 -26.01 22.64
N GLU A 72 0.36 -25.75 22.35
CA GLU A 72 -0.77 -26.34 23.07
C GLU A 72 -0.76 -27.87 22.97
N LEU A 73 -0.55 -28.42 21.77
CA LEU A 73 -0.48 -29.87 21.57
C LEU A 73 0.69 -30.49 22.32
N LEU A 74 1.87 -29.88 22.26
CA LEU A 74 3.06 -30.36 22.98
C LEU A 74 2.87 -30.31 24.50
N LEU A 75 2.16 -29.32 25.03
CA LEU A 75 1.85 -29.25 26.46
C LEU A 75 0.94 -30.40 26.89
N LEU A 76 -0.07 -30.73 26.09
CA LEU A 76 -0.95 -31.86 26.34
C LEU A 76 -0.18 -33.19 26.31
N GLU A 77 0.64 -33.41 25.28
CA GLU A 77 1.48 -34.61 25.17
C GLU A 77 2.49 -34.71 26.34
N HIS A 78 3.10 -33.58 26.72
CA HIS A 78 4.03 -33.55 27.85
C HIS A 78 3.36 -33.93 29.16
N GLN A 79 2.14 -33.46 29.41
CA GLN A 79 1.36 -33.83 30.59
C GLN A 79 1.05 -35.33 30.60
N GLN A 80 0.56 -35.87 29.48
CA GLN A 80 0.26 -37.30 29.35
C GLN A 80 1.49 -38.15 29.64
N HIS A 81 2.63 -37.84 29.01
CA HIS A 81 3.87 -38.57 29.24
C HIS A 81 4.43 -38.39 30.65
N SER A 82 4.24 -37.22 31.26
CA SER A 82 4.65 -37.00 32.65
C SER A 82 3.88 -37.91 33.60
N GLU A 83 2.57 -38.09 33.38
CA GLU A 83 1.75 -39.02 34.16
C GLU A 83 2.18 -40.47 33.95
N GLU A 84 2.41 -40.88 32.70
CA GLU A 84 2.89 -42.23 32.37
C GLU A 84 4.22 -42.54 33.04
N LEU A 85 5.18 -41.61 32.97
CA LEU A 85 6.49 -41.74 33.63
C LEU A 85 6.32 -41.85 35.15
N SER A 86 5.46 -41.02 35.73
CA SER A 86 5.18 -41.02 37.17
C SER A 86 4.63 -42.37 37.63
N ARG A 87 3.78 -43.04 36.82
CA ARG A 87 3.27 -44.39 37.11
C ARG A 87 4.38 -45.45 37.10
N VAL A 88 5.42 -45.25 36.30
CA VAL A 88 6.62 -46.12 36.24
C VAL A 88 7.68 -45.71 37.28
N GLY A 89 7.42 -44.66 38.08
CA GLY A 89 8.36 -44.12 39.07
C GLY A 89 9.53 -43.36 38.44
N LYS A 90 9.40 -42.93 37.18
CA LYS A 90 10.38 -42.12 36.45
C LYS A 90 9.86 -40.69 36.28
N ALA A 91 10.74 -39.76 35.91
CA ALA A 91 10.39 -38.37 35.63
C ALA A 91 11.27 -37.81 34.51
N PHE A 92 10.83 -36.71 33.91
CA PHE A 92 11.63 -35.97 32.94
C PHE A 92 12.86 -35.35 33.60
N TYR A 93 14.00 -35.38 32.91
CA TYR A 93 15.19 -34.68 33.34
C TYR A 93 15.04 -33.18 33.10
N THR A 94 15.16 -32.38 34.17
CA THR A 94 15.20 -30.92 34.09
C THR A 94 16.56 -30.43 34.58
N GLN A 95 17.37 -29.89 33.68
CA GLN A 95 18.61 -29.21 34.07
C GLN A 95 18.25 -27.89 34.75
N ARG A 96 18.67 -27.72 36.00
CA ARG A 96 18.62 -26.41 36.67
C ARG A 96 19.77 -25.56 36.16
N ILE A 97 19.47 -24.34 35.72
CA ILE A 97 20.43 -23.31 35.32
C ILE A 97 20.78 -22.48 36.56
#